data_AF-A0A376BCE2-F1
#
_entry.id   AF-A0A376BCE2-F1
#
_cell.length_a   1.000
_cell.length_b   1.000
_cell.length_c   1.000
_cell.angle_alpha   90.00
_cell.angle_beta   90.00
_cell.angle_gamma   90.00
#
_symmetry.space_group_name_H-M   'P 1'
#
loop_
_entity.id
_entity.type
_entity.pdbx_description
1 polymer ?
#
loop_
_entity_poly.entity_id
_entity_poly.type
_entity_poly.pdbx_seq_one_letter_code
_entity_poly.pdbx_strand_id
1 'polypeptide(L)'
;VINMYGITETTVHVTYYPITQDDVKHSSRSNIGKRIPDLEVYVLDACQQPVPIGVSGELYIGGAGLARGYLNRPELTAERFIPHPFSSDPGARLYRTGDLARYLPDGNLDYLGRIDHQ
;
A
#
# COMPACT_ATOMS: atom_id res chain seq x y z
N VAL A 1 -14.82 5.86 15.00
CA VAL A 1 -14.30 4.53 14.59
C VAL A 1 -13.27 4.78 13.50
N ILE A 2 -12.15 4.08 13.51
CA ILE A 2 -11.08 4.23 12.51
C ILE A 2 -11.00 2.91 11.72
N ASN A 3 -10.93 3.00 10.40
CA ASN A 3 -10.47 1.91 9.55
C ASN A 3 -8.95 2.04 9.38
N MET A 4 -8.22 0.94 9.55
CA MET A 4 -6.77 0.92 9.36
C MET A 4 -6.42 -0.24 8.44
N TYR A 5 -5.54 0.02 7.48
CA TYR A 5 -5.00 -1.01 6.60
C TYR A 5 -3.51 -1.17 6.89
N GLY A 6 -3.06 -2.41 6.80
CA GLY A 6 -1.65 -2.75 6.82
C GLY A 6 -1.48 -4.26 6.79
N ILE A 7 -0.23 -4.67 6.61
CA ILE A 7 0.18 -6.05 6.45
C ILE A 7 1.33 -6.35 7.42
N THR A 8 1.63 -7.62 7.63
CA THR A 8 2.66 -8.03 8.61
C THR A 8 4.05 -7.53 8.19
N GLU A 9 4.28 -7.37 6.89
CA GLU A 9 5.52 -6.87 6.31
C GLU A 9 5.74 -5.35 6.48
N THR A 10 4.74 -4.61 6.99
CA THR A 10 4.77 -3.15 7.12
C THR A 10 4.50 -2.67 8.57
N THR A 11 4.83 -3.49 9.56
CA THR A 11 4.65 -3.19 11.00
C THR A 11 3.22 -2.77 11.35
N VAL A 12 2.27 -3.66 11.04
CA VAL A 12 0.83 -3.61 11.42
C VAL A 12 -0.01 -2.63 10.61
N HIS A 13 0.31 -1.34 10.58
CA HIS A 13 -0.55 -0.33 9.94
C HIS A 13 0.22 0.58 9.01
N VAL A 14 -0.41 0.91 7.88
CA VAL A 14 0.14 1.73 6.81
C VAL A 14 -0.70 2.96 6.56
N THR A 15 -2.02 2.79 6.59
CA THR A 15 -2.97 3.86 6.34
C THR A 15 -4.08 3.86 7.38
N TYR A 16 -4.71 5.01 7.55
CA TYR A 16 -5.85 5.17 8.43
C TYR A 16 -6.93 6.05 7.80
N TYR A 17 -8.18 5.75 8.13
CA TYR A 17 -9.36 6.50 7.70
C TYR A 17 -10.36 6.67 8.86
N PRO A 18 -10.68 7.90 9.28
CA PRO A 18 -11.76 8.14 10.22
C PRO A 18 -13.11 7.89 9.56
N ILE A 19 -13.83 6.85 10.00
CA ILE A 19 -15.16 6.52 9.49
C ILE A 19 -16.18 7.56 9.97
N THR A 20 -16.91 8.15 9.03
CA THR A 20 -17.98 9.12 9.25
C THR A 20 -19.36 8.48 9.15
N GLN A 21 -20.41 9.20 9.55
CA GLN A 21 -21.79 8.74 9.36
C GLN A 21 -22.18 8.63 7.88
N ASP A 22 -21.52 9.38 7.00
CA ASP A 22 -21.80 9.34 5.57
C ASP A 22 -21.29 8.04 4.95
N ASP A 23 -20.11 7.58 5.36
CA ASP A 23 -19.52 6.31 4.90
C ASP A 23 -20.42 5.11 5.22
N VAL A 24 -21.07 5.13 6.39
CA VAL A 24 -22.01 4.07 6.81
C VAL A 24 -23.24 4.04 5.90
N LYS A 25 -23.71 5.21 5.43
CA LYS A 25 -24.87 5.32 4.55
C LYS A 25 -24.55 4.95 3.11
N HIS A 26 -23.31 5.15 2.68
CA HIS A 26 -22.88 5.00 1.29
C HIS A 26 -21.88 3.85 1.06
N SER A 27 -21.98 2.77 1.87
CA SER A 27 -21.15 1.53 2.05
C SER A 27 -20.55 0.81 0.81
N SER A 28 -20.21 1.51 -0.26
CA SER A 28 -19.82 0.97 -1.55
C SER A 28 -18.31 0.97 -1.80
N ARG A 29 -17.51 1.54 -0.88
CA ARG A 29 -16.07 1.71 -1.04
C ARG A 29 -15.30 1.19 0.17
N SER A 30 -14.20 0.50 -0.08
CA SER A 30 -13.29 0.04 0.97
C SER A 30 -12.20 1.09 1.16
N ASN A 31 -12.59 2.23 1.72
CA ASN A 31 -11.67 3.35 1.94
C ASN A 31 -10.68 3.00 3.05
N ILE A 32 -9.41 2.85 2.68
CA ILE A 32 -8.30 2.59 3.60
C ILE A 32 -7.55 3.88 4.00
N GLY A 33 -7.92 5.02 3.40
CA GLY A 33 -7.51 6.35 3.85
C GLY A 33 -6.14 6.78 3.37
N LYS A 34 -5.41 7.51 4.23
CA LYS A 34 -4.13 8.15 3.91
C LYS A 34 -2.98 7.48 4.65
N ARG A 35 -1.78 7.58 4.07
CA ARG A 35 -0.55 7.05 4.64
C ARG A 35 -0.24 7.66 6.00
N ILE A 36 0.38 6.86 6.87
CA ILE A 36 1.06 7.35 8.08
C ILE A 36 2.33 8.12 7.63
N PRO A 37 2.72 9.24 8.29
CA PRO A 37 3.73 10.17 7.77
C PRO A 37 5.13 9.60 7.45
N ASP A 38 5.57 8.56 8.14
CA ASP A 38 6.88 7.90 7.99
C ASP A 38 6.86 6.71 7.00
N LEU A 39 5.70 6.46 6.40
CA LEU A 39 5.51 5.45 5.37
C LEU A 39 5.27 6.11 4.02
N GLU A 40 5.67 5.39 2.99
CA GLU A 40 5.39 5.75 1.61
C GLU A 40 4.39 4.76 1.02
N VAL A 41 3.50 5.25 0.17
CA VAL A 41 2.48 4.42 -0.48
C VAL A 41 2.43 4.82 -1.95
N TYR A 42 2.50 3.82 -2.82
CA TYR A 42 2.42 3.99 -4.26
C TYR A 42 1.39 3.03 -4.84
N VAL A 43 0.67 3.49 -5.87
CA VAL A 43 -0.17 2.64 -6.71
C VAL A 43 0.50 2.59 -8.07
N LEU A 44 0.99 1.41 -8.46
CA LEU A 44 1.84 1.22 -9.63
C LEU A 44 1.18 0.32 -10.69
N ASP A 45 1.53 0.55 -11.95
CA ASP A 45 1.17 -0.35 -13.05
C ASP A 45 2.15 -1.54 -13.18
N ALA A 46 1.92 -2.39 -14.18
CA ALA A 46 2.76 -3.56 -14.45
C ALA A 46 4.21 -3.21 -14.85
N CYS A 47 4.45 -1.97 -15.28
CA CYS A 47 5.78 -1.43 -15.58
C CYS A 47 6.41 -0.71 -14.37
N GLN A 48 5.80 -0.85 -13.18
CA GLN A 48 6.21 -0.21 -11.93
C GLN A 48 6.23 1.32 -12.02
N GLN A 49 5.32 1.90 -12.82
CA GLN A 49 5.14 3.35 -12.92
C GLN A 49 3.92 3.81 -12.11
N PRO A 50 3.97 4.98 -11.44
CA PRO A 50 2.82 5.52 -10.73
C PRO A 50 1.63 5.75 -11.66
N VAL A 51 0.46 5.24 -11.27
CA VAL A 51 -0.78 5.44 -12.04
C VAL A 51 -1.45 6.77 -11.68
N PRO A 52 -2.21 7.39 -12.61
CA PRO A 52 -3.01 8.57 -12.31
C PRO A 52 -4.09 8.33 -11.24
N ILE A 53 -4.56 9.41 -10.62
CA ILE A 53 -5.70 9.38 -9.68
C ILE A 53 -6.93 8.72 -10.35
N GLY A 54 -7.58 7.81 -9.62
CA GLY A 54 -8.75 7.06 -10.08
C GLY A 54 -8.44 5.79 -10.87
N VAL A 55 -7.21 5.62 -11.34
CA VAL A 55 -6.76 4.42 -12.07
C VAL A 55 -6.32 3.35 -11.08
N SER A 56 -6.77 2.11 -11.30
CA SER A 56 -6.38 0.97 -10.47
C SER A 56 -4.97 0.50 -10.80
N GLY A 57 -4.19 0.20 -9.76
CA GLY A 57 -2.88 -0.43 -9.87
C GLY A 57 -2.57 -1.23 -8.61
N GLU A 58 -1.41 -1.88 -8.60
CA GLU A 58 -0.93 -2.64 -7.46
C GLU A 58 -0.38 -1.69 -6.39
N LEU A 59 -0.68 -1.98 -5.12
CA LEU A 59 -0.24 -1.21 -3.98
C LEU A 59 1.18 -1.61 -3.56
N TYR A 60 2.03 -0.61 -3.33
CA TYR A 60 3.40 -0.77 -2.88
C TYR A 60 3.68 0.13 -1.68
N ILE A 61 4.37 -0.41 -0.67
CA ILE A 61 4.65 0.30 0.58
C ILE A 61 6.15 0.51 0.75
N GLY A 62 6.56 1.71 1.13
CA GLY A 62 7.94 2.07 1.47
C GLY A 62 8.06 2.68 2.86
N GLY A 63 9.26 3.10 3.22
CA GLY A 63 9.52 3.84 4.46
C GLY A 63 9.83 2.98 5.69
N ALA A 64 9.74 3.59 6.86
CA ALA A 64 10.34 3.06 8.10
C ALA A 64 9.67 1.79 8.65
N GLY A 65 8.41 1.52 8.29
CA GLY A 65 7.65 0.37 8.79
C GLY A 65 7.94 -0.95 8.06
N LEU A 66 8.79 -0.96 7.03
CA LEU A 66 9.12 -2.19 6.32
C LEU A 66 9.88 -3.20 7.19
N ALA A 67 9.43 -4.45 7.15
CA ALA A 67 10.17 -5.56 7.72
C ALA A 67 11.54 -5.74 7.04
N ARG A 68 12.46 -6.41 7.75
CA ARG A 68 13.76 -6.77 7.16
C ARG A 68 13.61 -7.73 5.98
N GLY A 69 12.60 -8.61 6.03
CA GLY A 69 12.33 -9.63 5.03
C GLY A 69 11.79 -10.89 5.69
N TYR A 70 11.71 -11.96 4.92
CA TYR A 70 11.28 -13.26 5.39
C TYR A 70 12.47 -14.06 5.95
N LEU A 71 12.35 -14.53 7.19
CA LEU A 71 13.40 -15.31 7.85
C LEU A 71 13.76 -16.56 7.03
N ASN A 72 15.05 -16.73 6.74
CA ASN A 72 15.60 -17.86 5.96
C ASN A 72 14.99 -18.03 4.56
N ARG A 73 14.41 -16.96 3.98
CA ARG A 73 13.87 -16.95 2.61
C ARG A 73 14.36 -15.73 1.82
N PRO A 74 15.65 -15.69 1.46
CA PRO A 74 16.24 -14.55 0.75
C PRO A 74 15.62 -14.34 -0.64
N GLU A 75 15.28 -15.42 -1.36
CA GLU A 75 14.67 -15.34 -2.69
C GLU A 75 13.29 -14.68 -2.64
N LEU A 76 12.40 -15.15 -1.76
CA LEU A 76 11.09 -14.54 -1.55
C LEU A 76 11.20 -13.10 -1.04
N THR A 77 12.21 -12.82 -0.22
CA THR A 77 12.49 -11.45 0.25
C THR A 77 12.86 -10.54 -0.92
N ALA A 78 13.76 -10.96 -1.80
CA ALA A 78 14.15 -10.17 -2.97
C ALA A 78 12.99 -10.00 -3.97
N GLU A 79 12.10 -10.98 -4.05
CA GLU A 79 10.91 -10.92 -4.90
C GLU A 79 9.88 -9.90 -4.40
N ARG A 80 9.66 -9.83 -3.08
CA ARG A 80 8.62 -8.96 -2.50
C ARG A 80 9.14 -7.60 -2.05
N PHE A 81 10.38 -7.52 -1.58
CA PHE A 81 11.04 -6.29 -1.15
C PHE A 81 12.01 -5.81 -2.24
N ILE A 82 11.46 -5.15 -3.25
CA ILE A 82 12.21 -4.68 -4.42
C ILE A 82 12.97 -3.38 -4.11
N PRO A 83 14.03 -3.06 -4.88
CA PRO A 83 14.67 -1.73 -4.80
C PRO A 83 13.65 -0.62 -5.03
N HIS A 84 13.76 0.47 -4.28
CA HIS A 84 12.84 1.60 -4.39
C HIS A 84 13.18 2.48 -5.60
N PRO A 85 12.44 2.44 -6.72
CA PRO A 85 12.84 3.10 -7.97
C PRO A 85 12.74 4.63 -7.90
N PHE A 86 11.98 5.17 -6.95
CA PHE A 86 11.76 6.61 -6.79
C PHE A 86 12.58 7.27 -5.68
N SER A 87 13.42 6.51 -4.98
CA SER A 87 14.21 7.02 -3.85
C SER A 87 15.68 7.09 -4.23
N SER A 88 16.36 8.17 -3.81
CA SER A 88 17.81 8.30 -3.91
C SER A 88 18.54 7.66 -2.73
N ASP A 89 17.83 7.21 -1.71
CA ASP A 89 18.43 6.71 -0.48
C ASP A 89 19.00 5.31 -0.68
N PRO A 90 20.29 5.08 -0.38
CA PRO A 90 20.90 3.76 -0.53
C PRO A 90 20.17 2.70 0.29
N GLY A 91 19.75 1.63 -0.36
CA GLY A 91 19.07 0.51 0.29
C GLY A 91 17.58 0.75 0.58
N ALA A 92 16.99 1.85 0.11
CA ALA A 92 15.54 2.02 0.12
C ALA A 92 14.85 0.89 -0.68
N ARG A 93 13.74 0.39 -0.14
CA ARG A 93 12.96 -0.71 -0.72
C ARG A 93 11.48 -0.37 -0.77
N LEU A 94 10.78 -0.99 -1.71
CA LEU A 94 9.33 -1.09 -1.72
C LEU A 94 8.92 -2.54 -1.46
N TYR A 95 7.89 -2.72 -0.64
CA TYR A 95 7.20 -3.99 -0.49
C TYR A 95 6.00 -4.06 -1.44
N ARG A 96 5.96 -5.10 -2.26
CA ARG A 96 4.88 -5.42 -3.19
C ARG A 96 3.75 -6.14 -2.46
N THR A 97 2.59 -5.50 -2.28
CA THR A 97 1.55 -6.09 -1.42
C THR A 97 0.69 -7.15 -2.09
N GLY A 98 0.55 -7.12 -3.41
CA GLY A 98 -0.44 -7.94 -4.14
C GLY A 98 -1.88 -7.42 -4.02
N ASP A 99 -2.09 -6.25 -3.40
CA ASP A 99 -3.39 -5.60 -3.32
C ASP A 99 -3.62 -4.70 -4.53
N LEU A 100 -4.84 -4.72 -5.05
CA LEU A 100 -5.31 -3.76 -6.03
C LEU A 100 -5.93 -2.56 -5.32
N ALA A 101 -5.49 -1.36 -5.66
CA ALA A 101 -6.00 -0.12 -5.08
C ALA A 101 -6.03 1.02 -6.11
N ARG A 102 -6.62 2.14 -5.75
CA ARG A 102 -6.52 3.41 -6.49
C ARG A 102 -6.57 4.59 -5.55
N TYR A 103 -5.95 5.69 -5.95
CA TYR A 103 -6.16 6.97 -5.29
C TYR A 103 -7.51 7.58 -5.70
N LEU A 104 -8.20 8.15 -4.71
CA LEU A 104 -9.35 9.01 -4.89
C LEU A 104 -8.90 10.47 -5.03
N PRO A 105 -9.74 11.36 -5.63
CA PRO A 105 -9.38 12.78 -5.80
C PRO A 105 -9.08 13.54 -4.50
N ASP A 106 -9.56 13.06 -3.36
CA ASP A 106 -9.31 13.63 -2.02
C ASP A 106 -7.99 13.12 -1.38
N GLY A 107 -7.26 12.27 -2.09
CA GLY A 107 -6.00 11.65 -1.68
C GLY A 107 -6.16 10.42 -0.79
N ASN A 108 -7.39 9.94 -0.55
CA ASN A 108 -7.61 8.65 0.11
C ASN A 108 -7.37 7.49 -0.85
N LEU A 109 -7.09 6.31 -0.31
CA LEU A 109 -6.97 5.06 -1.05
C LEU A 109 -8.25 4.24 -0.95
N ASP A 110 -8.69 3.72 -2.08
CA ASP A 110 -9.80 2.79 -2.21
C ASP A 110 -9.22 1.40 -2.52
N TYR A 111 -9.43 0.45 -1.61
CA TYR A 111 -9.00 -0.95 -1.77
C TYR A 111 -10.01 -1.70 -2.64
N LEU A 112 -9.52 -2.42 -3.65
CA LEU A 112 -10.33 -3.06 -4.68
C LEU A 112 -10.27 -4.59 -4.63
N GLY A 113 -9.33 -5.18 -3.87
CA GLY A 113 -9.19 -6.63 -3.73
C GLY A 113 -7.74 -7.10 -3.88
N ARG A 114 -7.59 -8.41 -4.07
CA ARG A 114 -6.31 -9.08 -4.33
C ARG A 114 -6.07 -9.26 -5.82
N ILE A 115 -4.82 -9.17 -6.23
CA ILE A 115 -4.36 -9.52 -7.58
C ILE A 115 -3.96 -11.00 -7.64
N ASP A 116 -3.59 -11.59 -6.51
CA ASP A 116 -3.13 -12.96 -6.38
C ASP A 116 -4.13 -13.87 -5.64
N HIS A 117 -3.67 -15.08 -5.28
CA HIS A 117 -4.44 -16.13 -4.63
C HIS A 117 -4.13 -16.26 -3.13
N GLN A 118 -3.74 -15.17 -2.46
CA GLN A 118 -3.51 -15.17 -1.01
C GLN A 118 -4.72 -15.63 -0.21
#